data_AF-A0A9D8PAG1-F1
#
_entry.id   AF-A0A9D8PAG1-F1
#
_cell.length_a   1.000
_cell.length_b   1.000
_cell.length_c   1.000
_cell.angle_alpha   90.00
_cell.angle_beta   90.00
_cell.angle_gamma   90.00
#
_symmetry.space_group_name_H-M   'P 1'
#
loop_
_entity.id
_entity.type
_entity.pdbx_description
1 polymer ?
#
loop_
_entity_poly.entity_id
_entity_poly.type
_entity_poly.pdbx_seq_one_letter_code
_entity_poly.pdbx_strand_id
1 'polypeptide(L)' 'MEEKNKLPVIIHHWIEHNESHMAEYQKWAEKAGQLGLESIQKNIQKAIENLNQCNLSLKEALEGL' A
#
# COMPACT_ATOMS: atom_id res chain seq x y z
N MET A 1 -5.70 4.33 -28.13
CA MET A 1 -6.42 5.38 -27.37
C MET A 1 -7.10 4.80 -26.14
N GLU A 2 -7.81 3.66 -26.22
CA GLU A 2 -8.48 3.07 -25.05
C GLU A 2 -7.54 2.73 -23.88
N GLU A 3 -6.35 2.19 -24.14
CA GLU A 3 -5.43 1.79 -23.05
C GLU A 3 -4.89 2.99 -22.27
N LYS A 4 -4.60 4.11 -22.95
CA LYS A 4 -4.17 5.35 -22.29
C LYS A 4 -5.25 5.89 -21.35
N ASN A 5 -6.53 5.77 -21.73
CA ASN A 5 -7.64 6.19 -20.88
C ASN A 5 -7.92 5.22 -19.72
N LYS A 6 -7.46 3.96 -19.81
CA LYS A 6 -7.56 2.96 -18.73
C LYS A 6 -6.49 3.13 -17.66
N LEU A 7 -5.33 3.70 -17.99
CA LEU A 7 -4.22 3.92 -17.05
C LEU A 7 -4.61 4.68 -15.77
N PRO A 8 -5.27 5.86 -15.83
CA PRO A 8 -5.62 6.56 -14.59
C PRO A 8 -6.58 5.75 -13.72
N VAL A 9 -7.54 5.04 -14.33
CA VAL A 9 -8.52 4.20 -13.61
C VAL A 9 -7.82 3.04 -12.89
N ILE A 10 -6.92 2.33 -13.56
CA ILE A 10 -6.24 1.18 -12.95
C ILE A 10 -5.22 1.63 -11.89
N ILE A 11 -4.54 2.76 -12.09
CA ILE A 11 -3.60 3.32 -11.11
C ILE A 11 -4.35 3.75 -9.83
N HIS A 12 -5.50 4.41 -9.96
CA HIS A 12 -6.35 4.71 -8.81
C HIS A 12 -6.77 3.43 -8.06
N HIS A 13 -7.21 2.41 -8.79
CA HIS A 13 -7.58 1.13 -8.19
C HIS A 13 -6.43 0.47 -7.41
N TRP A 14 -5.20 0.52 -7.94
CA TRP A 14 -4.02 0.00 -7.22
C TRP A 14 -3.72 0.79 -5.94
N ILE A 15 -3.85 2.11 -5.95
CA ILE A 15 -3.66 2.95 -4.76
C ILE A 15 -4.68 2.56 -3.68
N GLU A 16 -5.96 2.47 -4.03
CA GLU A 16 -7.04 2.08 -3.11
C GLU A 16 -6.84 0.67 -2.55
N HIS A 17 -6.39 -0.26 -3.39
CA HIS A 17 -6.10 -1.63 -2.97
C HIS A 17 -4.92 -1.70 -2.00
N ASN A 18 -3.85 -0.95 -2.28
CA ASN A 18 -2.70 -0.84 -1.37
C ASN A 18 -3.11 -0.24 -0.03
N GLU A 19 -3.97 0.79 -0.01
CA GLU A 19 -4.51 1.38 1.23
C GLU A 19 -5.32 0.37 2.04
N SER A 20 -6.14 -0.45 1.37
CA SER A 20 -6.88 -1.54 2.01
C SER A 20 -5.95 -2.58 2.62
N HIS A 21 -4.87 -2.95 1.93
CA HIS A 21 -3.85 -3.86 2.45
C HIS A 21 -3.09 -3.27 3.65
N MET A 22 -2.70 -1.99 3.57
CA MET A 22 -2.03 -1.31 4.68
C MET A 22 -2.88 -1.31 5.95
N ALA A 23 -4.19 -1.05 5.83
CA ALA A 23 -5.10 -1.10 6.96
C ALA A 23 -5.21 -2.50 7.59
N GLU A 24 -5.24 -3.55 6.77
CA GLU A 24 -5.27 -4.93 7.28
C GLU A 24 -3.93 -5.33 7.91
N TYR A 25 -2.81 -4.97 7.28
CA TYR A 25 -1.47 -5.22 7.81
C TYR A 25 -1.26 -4.53 9.15
N GLN A 26 -1.77 -3.32 9.33
CA GLN A 26 -1.69 -2.58 10.59
C GLN A 26 -2.34 -3.36 11.74
N LYS A 27 -3.55 -3.92 11.53
CA LYS A 27 -4.22 -4.76 12.55
C LYS A 27 -3.39 -5.98 12.94
N TRP A 28 -2.73 -6.61 11.96
CA TRP A 28 -1.90 -7.79 12.21
C TRP A 28 -0.55 -7.45 12.84
N ALA A 29 0.03 -6.30 12.52
CA ALA A 29 1.22 -5.78 13.19
C ALA A 29 0.92 -5.54 14.69
N GLU A 30 -0.21 -4.91 15.00
CA GLU A 30 -0.66 -4.69 16.38
C GLU A 30 -0.87 -6.01 17.13
N LYS A 31 -1.53 -6.97 16.48
CA LYS A 31 -1.73 -8.31 17.06
C LYS A 31 -0.40 -9.04 17.31
N ALA A 32 0.55 -8.94 16.38
CA ALA A 32 1.89 -9.51 16.56
C ALA A 32 2.61 -8.87 17.76
N GLY A 33 2.48 -7.55 17.95
CA GLY A 33 2.99 -6.85 19.13
C GLY A 33 2.36 -7.32 20.43
N GLN A 34 1.04 -7.51 20.47
CA GLN A 34 0.33 -8.06 21.63
C GLN A 34 0.77 -9.48 21.99
N LEU A 35 1.26 -10.25 21.02
CA LEU A 35 1.80 -11.60 21.20
C LEU A 35 3.30 -11.63 21.55
N GLY A 36 3.96 -10.48 21.70
CA GLY A 36 5.40 -10.39 21.96
C GLY A 36 6.27 -10.74 20.74
N LEU A 37 5.71 -10.74 19.53
CA LEU A 37 6.40 -11.10 18.29
C LEU A 37 6.98 -9.85 17.61
N GLU A 38 7.86 -9.14 18.31
CA GLU A 38 8.37 -7.81 17.90
C GLU A 38 9.02 -7.80 16.51
N SER A 39 9.79 -8.83 16.17
CA SER A 39 10.42 -8.96 14.85
C SER A 39 9.38 -9.07 13.72
N ILE A 40 8.28 -9.80 13.96
CA ILE A 40 7.19 -9.94 13.00
C ILE A 40 6.44 -8.62 12.86
N GLN A 41 6.08 -7.98 13.97
CA GLN A 41 5.46 -6.66 13.97
C GLN A 41 6.29 -5.66 13.14
N LYS A 42 7.59 -5.58 13.38
CA LYS A 42 8.50 -4.68 12.68
C LYS A 42 8.53 -4.94 11.17
N ASN A 43 8.57 -6.20 10.76
CA ASN A 43 8.57 -6.54 9.34
C ASN A 43 7.23 -6.24 8.65
N ILE A 44 6.10 -6.42 9.34
CA ILE A 44 4.79 -6.04 8.81
C ILE A 44 4.70 -4.51 8.68
N GLN A 45 5.15 -3.75 9.68
CA GLN A 45 5.21 -2.28 9.60
C GLN A 45 6.11 -1.83 8.43
N LYS A 46 7.23 -2.51 8.20
CA LYS A 46 8.07 -2.23 7.04
C LYS A 46 7.37 -2.48 5.70
N ALA A 47 6.53 -3.51 5.63
CA ALA A 47 5.71 -3.76 4.44
C ALA A 47 4.68 -2.63 4.20
N ILE A 48 4.09 -2.08 5.26
CA ILE A 48 3.18 -0.91 5.18
C ILE A 48 3.93 0.31 4.64
N GLU A 49 5.12 0.60 5.16
CA GLU A 49 5.95 1.71 4.65
C GLU A 49 6.25 1.56 3.15
N ASN A 50 6.59 0.35 2.71
CA ASN A 50 6.90 0.08 1.31
C ASN A 50 5.66 0.25 0.41
N LEU A 51 4.47 -0.16 0.86
CA LEU A 51 3.22 0.09 0.14
C LEU A 51 2.90 1.59 0.07
N ASN A 52 3.17 2.35 1.13
CA ASN A 52 3.02 3.80 1.09
C ASN A 52 3.97 4.45 0.08
N GLN A 53 5.22 4.01 -0.01
CA GLN A 53 6.16 4.47 -1.06
C GLN A 53 5.68 4.10 -2.47
N CYS A 54 5.12 2.90 -2.65
CA CYS A 54 4.50 2.52 -3.91
C CYS A 54 3.36 3.48 -4.29
N ASN A 55 2.49 3.83 -3.34
CA ASN A 55 1.41 4.78 -3.58
C ASN A 55 1.90 6.19 -3.93
N LEU A 56 3.04 6.65 -3.38
CA LEU A 56 3.63 7.92 -3.77
C LEU A 56 4.05 7.91 -5.25
N SER A 57 4.78 6.88 -5.69
CA SER A 57 5.16 6.76 -7.11
C SER A 57 3.96 6.59 -8.04
N LEU A 58 2.90 5.92 -7.61
CA LEU A 58 1.66 5.82 -8.37
C LEU A 58 0.93 7.17 -8.49
N LYS A 59 0.98 8.01 -7.44
CA LYS A 59 0.43 9.38 -7.48
C LYS A 59 1.25 10.26 -8.43
N GLU A 60 2.58 10.19 -8.40
CA GLU A 60 3.45 10.87 -9.37
C GLU A 60 3.15 10.42 -10.80
N ALA A 61 2.86 9.13 -11.02
CA ALA A 61 2.46 8.62 -12.32
C ALA A 61 1.12 9.20 -12.81
N LEU A 62 0.17 9.48 -11.91
CA LEU A 62 -1.08 10.16 -12.25
C LEU A 62 -0.87 11.64 -12.58
N GLU A 63 0.05 12.33 -11.89
CA GLU A 63 0.38 13.73 -12.16
C GLU A 63 1.09 13.93 -13.51
N GLY A 64 1.79 12.90 -14.00
CA GLY A 64 2.50 12.92 -15.28
C GLY A 64 1.66 12.54 -16.50
N LEU A 65 0.38 12.19 -16.33
CA LEU A 65 -0.56 11.84 -17.41
C LEU A 65 -1.26 13.08 -17.99
#